data_AF-A0A6N9TZA2-F1
#
_entry.id   AF-A0A6N9TZA2-F1
#
_cell.length_a   1.000
_cell.length_b   1.000
_cell.length_c   1.000
_cell.angle_alpha   90.00
_cell.angle_beta   90.00
_cell.angle_gamma   90.00
#
_symmetry.space_group_name_H-M   'P 1'
#
loop_
_entity.id
_entity.type
_entity.pdbx_description
1 polymer ?
#
loop_
_entity_poly.entity_id
_entity_poly.type
_entity_poly.pdbx_seq_one_letter_code
_entity_poly.pdbx_strand_id
1 'polypeptide(L)'
;PDLTYELDPVGLRVLRVLDRRRTAYAYDALDRLVEVRPGDGGHRAERYAYDLAGNRLSGPRRHDAYAYDGAGRLVSGPGFTCG
;
A
#
# COMPACT_ATOMS: atom_id res chain seq x y z
N PRO A 1 24.40 -9.29 1.61
CA PRO A 1 22.96 -9.48 1.33
C PRO A 1 22.76 -9.25 -0.17
N ASP A 2 22.12 -10.20 -0.84
CA ASP A 2 21.84 -10.08 -2.27
C ASP A 2 20.52 -9.34 -2.43
N LEU A 3 20.59 -8.06 -2.85
CA LEU A 3 19.44 -7.18 -3.00
C LEU A 3 19.32 -6.74 -4.46
N THR A 4 18.20 -7.07 -5.10
CA THR A 4 17.89 -6.63 -6.47
C THR A 4 16.47 -6.07 -6.57
N TYR A 5 16.26 -5.23 -7.59
CA TYR A 5 14.98 -4.62 -7.91
C TYR A 5 14.65 -4.80 -9.39
N GLU A 6 13.38 -5.05 -9.68
CA GLU A 6 12.82 -4.88 -11.01
C GLU A 6 11.92 -3.65 -10.99
N LEU A 7 12.08 -2.79 -11.98
CA LEU A 7 11.32 -1.56 -12.14
C LEU A 7 10.40 -1.69 -13.37
N ASP A 8 9.26 -1.03 -13.33
CA ASP A 8 8.42 -0.83 -14.52
C ASP A 8 9.01 0.29 -15.43
N PRO A 9 8.39 0.56 -16.60
CA PRO A 9 8.89 1.59 -17.53
C PRO A 9 8.91 3.01 -16.96
N VAL A 10 8.12 3.31 -15.92
CA VAL A 10 8.07 4.62 -15.28
C VAL A 10 9.00 4.71 -14.06
N GLY A 11 9.71 3.62 -13.74
CA GLY A 11 10.73 3.56 -12.70
C GLY A 11 10.21 3.11 -11.33
N LEU A 12 8.96 2.65 -11.22
CA LEU A 12 8.42 2.12 -9.98
C LEU A 12 8.85 0.68 -9.78
N ARG A 13 9.15 0.33 -8.53
CA ARG A 13 9.60 -1.00 -8.16
C ARG A 13 8.46 -2.00 -8.21
N VAL A 14 8.48 -2.94 -9.15
CA VAL A 14 7.50 -4.04 -9.24
C VAL A 14 7.96 -5.31 -8.52
N LEU A 15 9.26 -5.50 -8.36
CA LEU A 15 9.83 -6.63 -7.61
C LEU A 15 11.02 -6.17 -6.75
N ARG A 16 11.11 -6.74 -5.55
CA ARG A 16 12.33 -6.78 -4.73
C ARG A 16 12.73 -8.22 -4.49
N VAL A 17 14.01 -8.53 -4.62
CA VAL A 17 14.57 -9.80 -4.14
C VAL A 17 15.61 -9.48 -3.07
N LEU A 18 15.44 -10.03 -1.87
CA LEU A 18 16.42 -9.96 -0.78
C LEU A 18 16.74 -11.38 -0.33
N ASP A 19 17.98 -11.82 -0.51
CA ASP A 19 18.45 -13.15 -0.12
C ASP A 19 17.50 -14.27 -0.62
N ARG A 20 17.15 -14.19 -1.92
CA ARG A 20 16.17 -15.05 -2.64
C ARG A 20 14.70 -14.87 -2.26
N ARG A 21 14.36 -14.06 -1.27
CA ARG A 21 12.97 -13.74 -0.93
C ARG A 21 12.42 -12.68 -1.86
N ARG A 22 11.32 -12.99 -2.54
CA ARG A 22 10.65 -12.08 -3.47
C ARG A 22 9.58 -11.26 -2.74
N THR A 23 9.46 -9.98 -3.08
CA THR A 23 8.32 -9.14 -2.68
C THR A 23 7.84 -8.42 -3.92
N ALA A 24 6.60 -8.68 -4.34
CA ALA A 24 5.99 -8.01 -5.48
C ALA A 24 5.20 -6.77 -5.01
N TYR A 25 5.14 -5.76 -5.86
CA TYR A 25 4.44 -4.52 -5.61
C TYR A 25 3.50 -4.23 -6.79
N ALA A 26 2.32 -3.70 -6.50
CA ALA A 26 1.36 -3.26 -7.51
C ALA A 26 0.98 -1.81 -7.26
N TYR A 27 0.78 -1.06 -8.35
CA TYR A 27 0.45 0.36 -8.34
C TYR A 27 -0.85 0.62 -9.10
N ASP A 28 -1.57 1.67 -8.73
CA ASP A 28 -2.66 2.20 -9.54
C ASP A 28 -2.15 3.12 -10.66
N ALA A 29 -3.07 3.63 -11.49
CA ALA A 29 -2.74 4.50 -12.63
C ALA A 29 -2.17 5.88 -12.21
N LEU A 30 -2.13 6.20 -10.92
CA LEU A 30 -1.55 7.42 -10.36
C LEU A 30 -0.22 7.11 -9.64
N ASP A 31 0.40 5.96 -9.93
CA ASP A 31 1.66 5.50 -9.36
C ASP A 31 1.62 5.29 -7.84
N ARG A 32 0.43 5.05 -7.26
CA ARG A 32 0.25 4.82 -5.82
C ARG A 32 0.23 3.32 -5.52
N LEU A 33 0.95 2.91 -4.47
CA LEU A 33 1.08 1.51 -4.05
C LEU A 33 -0.26 0.93 -3.58
N VAL A 34 -0.82 -0.04 -4.28
CA VAL A 34 -2.10 -0.69 -3.92
C VAL A 34 -1.95 -2.11 -3.37
N GLU A 35 -0.83 -2.79 -3.63
CA GLU A 35 -0.55 -4.11 -3.06
C GLU A 35 0.94 -4.32 -2.79
N VAL A 36 1.26 -4.92 -1.63
CA VAL A 36 2.57 -5.54 -1.37
C VAL A 36 2.32 -7.03 -1.12
N ARG A 37 2.94 -7.88 -1.94
CA ARG A 37 2.79 -9.33 -1.87
C ARG A 37 4.13 -10.00 -1.58
N PRO A 38 4.36 -10.44 -0.33
CA PRO A 38 5.47 -11.32 0.00
C PRO A 38 5.38 -12.65 -0.78
N GLY A 39 6.49 -13.09 -1.35
CA GLY A 39 6.59 -14.33 -2.13
C GLY A 39 6.96 -15.56 -1.30
N ASP A 40 6.97 -15.45 0.02
CA ASP A 40 7.28 -16.54 0.94
C ASP A 40 6.06 -17.40 1.32
N GLY A 41 4.88 -17.11 0.77
CA GLY A 41 3.66 -17.92 0.89
C GLY A 41 3.00 -17.93 2.27
N GLY A 42 3.74 -17.58 3.32
CA GLY A 42 3.26 -17.52 4.71
C GLY A 42 2.65 -16.16 5.10
N HIS A 43 2.95 -15.10 4.36
CA HIS A 43 2.43 -13.76 4.65
C HIS A 43 1.32 -13.36 3.70
N ARG A 44 0.25 -12.76 4.27
CA ARG A 44 -0.84 -12.19 3.48
C ARG A 44 -0.34 -10.97 2.71
N ALA A 45 -0.89 -10.81 1.51
CA ALA A 45 -0.72 -9.57 0.77
C ALA A 45 -1.34 -8.40 1.55
N GLU A 46 -0.58 -7.32 1.61
CA GLU A 46 -0.98 -6.03 2.16
C GLU A 46 -1.64 -5.22 1.06
N ARG A 47 -2.85 -4.72 1.29
CA ARG A 47 -3.61 -3.96 0.30
C ARG A 47 -3.92 -2.57 0.80
N TYR A 48 -3.91 -1.62 -0.13
CA TYR A 48 -4.19 -0.22 0.12
C TYR A 48 -5.23 0.27 -0.87
N ALA A 49 -6.09 1.17 -0.41
CA ALA A 49 -7.05 1.88 -1.24
C ALA A 49 -6.90 3.37 -0.98
N TYR A 50 -7.19 4.18 -2.00
CA TYR A 50 -7.10 5.62 -1.94
C TYR A 50 -8.33 6.24 -2.58
N ASP A 51 -8.73 7.40 -2.09
CA ASP A 51 -9.73 8.22 -2.78
C ASP A 51 -9.12 8.99 -3.96
N LEU A 52 -9.95 9.75 -4.67
CA LEU A 52 -9.53 10.58 -5.81
C LEU A 52 -8.61 11.74 -5.40
N ALA A 53 -8.68 12.20 -4.15
CA ALA A 53 -7.85 13.26 -3.63
C ALA A 53 -6.47 12.76 -3.14
N GLY A 54 -6.25 11.44 -3.11
CA GLY A 54 -5.00 10.84 -2.64
C GLY A 54 -5.02 10.40 -1.18
N ASN A 55 -6.13 10.55 -0.47
CA ASN A 55 -6.24 10.11 0.91
C ASN A 55 -6.37 8.59 0.96
N ARG A 56 -5.63 7.97 1.88
CA ARG A 56 -5.61 6.51 2.05
C ARG A 56 -6.88 6.06 2.77
N LEU A 57 -7.73 5.28 2.10
CA LEU A 57 -8.97 4.71 2.64
C LEU A 57 -8.76 3.41 3.42
N SER A 58 -7.74 2.63 3.06
CA SER A 58 -7.42 1.37 3.73
C SER A 58 -5.93 1.09 3.82
N GLY A 59 -5.55 0.23 4.76
CA GLY A 59 -4.19 -0.27 4.93
C GLY A 59 -4.17 -1.73 5.42
N PRO A 60 -2.97 -2.31 5.55
CA PRO A 60 -2.78 -3.74 5.84
C PRO A 60 -3.15 -4.15 7.25
N ARG A 61 -3.23 -3.22 8.20
CA ARG A 61 -3.65 -3.56 9.56
C ARG A 61 -5.17 -3.55 9.63
N ARG A 62 -5.70 -4.47 10.45
CA ARG A 62 -7.13 -4.79 10.59
C ARG A 62 -8.02 -3.60 11.06
N HIS A 63 -7.43 -2.43 11.33
CA HIS A 63 -8.09 -1.20 11.75
C HIS A 63 -7.72 0.02 10.89
N ASP A 64 -7.00 -0.12 9.79
CA ASP A 64 -6.55 1.02 8.95
C ASP A 64 -7.65 1.58 8.02
N ALA A 65 -8.92 1.46 8.39
CA ALA A 65 -10.00 2.06 7.61
C ALA A 65 -10.09 3.55 7.96
N TYR A 66 -9.97 4.42 6.96
CA TYR A 66 -10.11 5.86 7.12
C TYR A 66 -11.26 6.38 6.27
N ALA A 67 -11.97 7.39 6.75
CA ALA A 67 -12.96 8.14 6.01
C ALA A 67 -12.60 9.63 6.06
N TYR A 68 -12.77 10.33 4.94
CA TYR A 68 -12.50 11.75 4.79
C TYR A 68 -13.74 12.47 4.27
N ASP A 69 -13.90 13.74 4.64
CA ASP A 69 -14.90 14.60 4.03
C ASP A 69 -14.44 15.13 2.65
N GLY A 70 -15.33 15.84 1.94
CA GLY A 70 -15.01 16.42 0.63
C GLY A 70 -13.90 17.48 0.62
N ALA A 71 -13.43 17.91 1.79
CA ALA A 71 -12.28 18.81 1.95
C ALA A 71 -10.98 18.08 2.31
N GLY A 72 -10.99 16.74 2.35
CA GLY A 72 -9.83 15.91 2.68
C GLY A 72 -9.52 15.83 4.18
N ARG A 73 -10.46 16.21 5.06
CA ARG A 73 -10.28 16.11 6.51
C ARG A 73 -10.73 14.75 7.01
N LEU A 74 -9.97 14.16 7.93
CA LEU A 74 -10.30 12.87 8.53
C LEU A 74 -11.59 12.98 9.36
N VAL A 75 -12.57 12.12 9.06
CA VAL A 75 -13.85 12.02 9.79
C VAL A 75 -14.08 10.67 10.46
N SER A 76 -13.29 9.65 10.11
CA SER A 76 -13.26 8.37 10.81
C SER A 76 -11.92 7.68 10.59
N GLY A 77 -11.39 7.03 11.61
CA GLY A 77 -10.15 6.27 11.50
C GLY A 77 -9.72 5.64 12.81
N PRO A 78 -8.75 4.72 12.80
CA PRO A 78 -8.15 4.21 14.03
C PRO A 78 -7.59 5.37 14.86
N GLY A 79 -8.05 5.50 16.10
CA GLY A 79 -7.67 6.58 17.02
C GLY A 79 -8.42 7.90 16.82
N PHE A 80 -9.39 7.98 15.90
CA PHE A 80 -10.27 9.14 15.77
C PHE A 80 -11.38 9.06 16.83
N THR A 81 -11.36 9.94 17.81
CA THR A 81 -12.47 10.13 18.77
C THR A 81 -13.28 11.34 18.33
N CYS A 82 -14.58 11.17 18.04
CA CYS A 82 -15.47 12.32 17.98
C CYS A 82 -15.55 12.96 19.37
N GLY A 83 -15.25 14.25 19.44
CA GLY A 83 -15.57 15.09 20.60
C GLY A 83 -17.01 15.56 20.54
#